data_AF-A0A1J4SNN3-F1
#
_entry.id   AF-A0A1J4SNN3-F1
#
_cell.length_a   1.000
_cell.length_b   1.000
_cell.length_c   1.000
_cell.angle_alpha   90.00
_cell.angle_beta   90.00
_cell.angle_gamma   90.00
#
_symmetry.space_group_name_H-M   'P 1'
#
loop_
_entity.id
_entity.type
_entity.pdbx_description
1 polymer ?
#
loop_
_entity_poly.entity_id
_entity_poly.type
_entity_poly.pdbx_seq_one_letter_code
_entity_poly.pdbx_strand_id
1 'polypeptide(L)'
;MSLPATPKGQRTRERLIMASGAVFARKGCAASGVADICNAAGLAVGGFYRYFASKEEIIEALARELRDELICAVSGLPQQAAAEAEALAISEAFFSAASRRLDSFKALREAEAGNEALARDFYGPLAGVIAGRLGRYAPGPQAAVHAWALLGTLYFYAVKFMVWDKGNVPARAAEAAAVLCAKGISRRTLSWREPSAAALNKARPAIGDTGAAMLAASEEVFGRCGYNGARVSEIAKKAGFAAGTFYLFFASKEEALGKVVMRMRDCLVSKAAAYSAGAGSRVETEVMAFRALFGFIREHPYGYRIMREAEFADPALADAYYGYILRNYSAQLEKTTVAGEFNLKDNELLALALMGMGHMLGMKRVLWGGFRGLTETGMLRTIFEGIK
;
A
#
# COMPACT_ATOMS: atom_id res chain seq x y z
N MET A 1 24.36 -7.45 9.54
CA MET A 1 25.35 -8.36 10.17
C MET A 1 25.32 -9.74 9.53
N SER A 2 26.40 -10.52 9.67
CA SER A 2 26.50 -11.92 9.23
C SER A 2 25.61 -12.85 10.09
N LEU A 3 24.98 -13.84 9.46
CA LEU A 3 24.21 -14.88 10.15
C LEU A 3 25.04 -15.55 11.26
N PRO A 4 24.43 -16.00 12.38
CA PRO A 4 25.15 -16.73 13.41
C PRO A 4 25.87 -17.96 12.83
N ALA A 5 27.14 -18.15 13.19
CA ALA A 5 27.97 -19.22 12.62
C ALA A 5 27.56 -20.63 13.08
N THR A 6 26.83 -20.75 14.19
CA THR A 6 26.43 -22.05 14.74
C THR A 6 24.95 -22.36 14.44
N PRO A 7 24.60 -23.64 14.19
CA PRO A 7 23.21 -24.05 14.00
C PRO A 7 22.29 -23.68 15.17
N LYS A 8 22.81 -23.75 16.41
CA LYS A 8 22.07 -23.33 17.62
C LYS A 8 21.78 -21.82 17.60
N GLY A 9 22.75 -21.01 17.19
CA GLY A 9 22.58 -19.56 17.07
C GLY A 9 21.54 -19.19 16.01
N GLN A 10 21.55 -19.88 14.86
CA GLN A 10 20.57 -19.66 13.78
C GLN A 10 19.14 -19.95 14.26
N ARG A 11 18.91 -21.11 14.88
CA ARG A 11 17.60 -21.45 15.47
C ARG A 11 17.12 -20.45 16.51
N THR A 12 18.04 -19.91 17.31
CA THR A 12 17.69 -18.90 18.32
C THR A 12 17.29 -17.58 17.68
N ARG A 13 18.01 -17.15 16.63
CA ARG A 13 17.69 -15.96 15.85
C ARG A 13 16.34 -16.09 15.14
N GLU A 14 16.07 -17.23 14.51
CA GLU A 14 14.77 -17.53 13.88
C GLU A 14 13.63 -17.50 14.91
N ARG A 15 13.85 -18.07 16.10
CA ARG A 15 12.86 -18.05 17.19
C ARG A 15 12.54 -16.63 17.64
N LEU A 16 13.55 -15.76 17.74
CA LEU A 16 13.34 -14.34 18.04
C LEU A 16 12.50 -13.65 16.96
N ILE A 17 12.77 -13.90 15.68
CA ILE A 17 12.02 -13.30 14.57
C ILE A 17 10.56 -13.78 14.59
N MET A 18 10.33 -15.08 14.76
CA MET A 18 8.97 -15.63 14.88
C MET A 18 8.20 -15.05 16.07
N ALA A 19 8.86 -14.97 17.24
CA ALA A 19 8.28 -14.36 18.43
C ALA A 19 7.97 -12.87 18.20
N SER A 20 8.85 -12.14 17.51
CA SER A 20 8.63 -10.73 17.20
C SER A 20 7.42 -10.53 16.29
N GLY A 21 7.25 -11.36 15.25
CA GLY A 21 6.07 -11.32 14.38
C GLY A 21 4.79 -11.52 15.16
N ALA A 22 4.73 -12.55 16.02
CA ALA A 22 3.55 -12.81 16.85
C ALA A 22 3.24 -11.68 17.85
N VAL A 23 4.28 -11.09 18.45
CA VAL A 23 4.14 -9.95 19.37
C VAL A 23 3.62 -8.71 18.64
N PHE A 24 4.24 -8.36 17.51
CA PHE A 24 3.85 -7.21 16.71
C PHE A 24 2.45 -7.37 16.10
N ALA A 25 2.11 -8.55 15.58
CA ALA A 25 0.78 -8.80 15.02
C ALA A 25 -0.35 -8.66 16.06
N ARG A 26 -0.06 -8.90 17.34
CA ARG A 26 -1.03 -8.81 18.44
C ARG A 26 -1.11 -7.44 19.08
N LYS A 27 0.04 -6.83 19.39
CA LYS A 27 0.13 -5.58 20.17
C LYS A 27 0.43 -4.35 19.30
N GLY A 28 0.79 -4.55 18.04
CA GLY A 28 1.36 -3.53 17.18
C GLY A 28 2.87 -3.40 17.36
N CYS A 29 3.56 -2.98 16.31
CA CYS A 29 4.96 -2.62 16.32
C CYS A 29 5.20 -1.50 17.31
N ALA A 30 4.44 -0.39 17.27
CA ALA A 30 4.69 0.77 18.12
C ALA A 30 4.62 0.45 19.63
N ALA A 31 3.59 -0.28 20.06
CA ALA A 31 3.33 -0.57 21.47
C ALA A 31 4.12 -1.76 22.04
N SER A 32 4.89 -2.49 21.22
CA SER A 32 5.69 -3.64 21.68
C SER A 32 7.12 -3.26 22.07
N GLY A 33 7.68 -3.90 23.09
CA GLY A 33 9.08 -3.74 23.49
C GLY A 33 9.96 -4.97 23.25
N VAL A 34 11.28 -4.81 23.38
CA VAL A 34 12.25 -5.93 23.34
C VAL A 34 11.93 -6.98 24.41
N ALA A 35 11.46 -6.54 25.58
CA ALA A 35 11.06 -7.44 26.67
C ALA A 35 9.88 -8.35 26.28
N ASP A 36 8.88 -7.84 25.55
CA ASP A 36 7.75 -8.64 25.07
C ASP A 36 8.22 -9.75 24.13
N ILE A 37 9.14 -9.43 23.22
CA ILE A 37 9.72 -10.37 22.24
C ILE A 37 10.53 -11.45 22.97
N CYS A 38 11.38 -11.04 23.92
CA CYS A 38 12.20 -11.95 24.70
C CYS A 38 11.34 -12.93 25.52
N ASN A 39 10.29 -12.42 26.17
CA ASN A 39 9.34 -13.24 26.90
C ASN A 39 8.65 -14.26 25.98
N ALA A 40 8.14 -13.81 24.83
CA ALA A 40 7.53 -14.69 23.83
C ALA A 40 8.51 -15.73 23.26
N ALA A 41 9.80 -15.40 23.16
CA ALA A 41 10.85 -16.28 22.67
C ALA A 41 11.47 -17.18 23.76
N GLY A 42 11.05 -17.06 25.02
CA GLY A 42 11.66 -17.78 26.15
C GLY A 42 13.15 -17.46 26.31
N LEU A 43 13.53 -16.19 26.18
CA LEU A 43 14.90 -15.70 26.29
C LEU A 43 14.98 -14.56 27.31
N ALA A 44 16.13 -14.44 27.97
CA ALA A 44 16.44 -13.24 28.75
C ALA A 44 16.73 -12.06 27.82
N VAL A 45 16.39 -10.84 28.27
CA VAL A 45 16.60 -9.60 27.50
C VAL A 45 18.05 -9.41 27.07
N GLY A 46 19.02 -9.73 27.94
CA GLY A 46 20.45 -9.67 27.58
C GLY A 46 20.83 -10.60 26.41
N GLY A 47 20.11 -11.70 26.21
CA GLY A 47 20.32 -12.63 25.09
C GLY A 47 19.88 -12.07 23.74
N PHE A 48 18.95 -11.13 23.70
CA PHE A 48 18.48 -10.46 22.47
C PHE A 48 19.60 -9.67 21.81
N TYR A 49 20.33 -8.88 22.60
CA TYR A 49 21.40 -8.00 22.12
C TYR A 49 22.61 -8.74 21.55
N ARG A 50 22.66 -10.07 21.68
CA ARG A 50 23.63 -10.91 20.97
C ARG A 50 23.28 -11.10 19.49
N TYR A 51 22.01 -10.95 19.11
CA TYR A 51 21.49 -11.20 17.77
C TYR A 51 20.98 -9.94 17.07
N PHE A 52 20.45 -8.98 17.83
CA PHE A 52 19.89 -7.74 17.31
C PHE A 52 20.25 -6.57 18.23
N ALA A 53 20.81 -5.50 17.68
CA ALA A 53 21.17 -4.28 18.38
C ALA A 53 19.94 -3.46 18.79
N SER A 54 18.82 -3.57 18.06
CA SER A 54 17.60 -2.84 18.36
C SER A 54 16.33 -3.55 17.90
N LYS A 55 15.19 -2.98 18.29
CA LYS A 55 13.86 -3.41 17.82
C LYS A 55 13.69 -3.17 16.32
N GLU A 56 14.29 -2.10 15.79
CA GLU A 56 14.27 -1.77 14.37
C GLU A 56 15.03 -2.83 13.56
N GLU A 57 16.19 -3.30 14.06
CA GLU A 57 16.96 -4.34 13.36
C GLU A 57 16.18 -5.67 13.24
N ILE A 58 15.44 -6.06 14.29
CA ILE A 58 14.61 -7.28 14.20
C ILE A 58 13.38 -7.09 13.30
N ILE A 59 12.82 -5.88 13.21
CA ILE A 59 11.76 -5.56 12.23
C ILE A 59 12.29 -5.70 10.80
N GLU A 60 13.48 -5.16 10.52
CA GLU A 60 14.12 -5.29 9.20
C GLU A 60 14.46 -6.75 8.86
N ALA A 61 14.91 -7.52 9.86
CA ALA A 61 15.17 -8.95 9.70
C ALA A 61 13.89 -9.75 9.43
N LEU A 62 12.81 -9.46 10.13
CA LEU A 62 11.50 -10.06 9.92
C LEU A 62 10.98 -9.76 8.50
N ALA A 63 11.06 -8.50 8.06
CA ALA A 63 10.67 -8.10 6.72
C ALA A 63 11.49 -8.80 5.64
N ARG A 64 12.81 -8.91 5.85
CA ARG A 64 13.74 -9.63 4.97
C ARG A 64 13.37 -11.10 4.85
N GLU A 65 13.15 -11.80 5.96
CA GLU A 65 12.79 -13.22 5.93
C GLU A 65 11.44 -13.47 5.25
N LEU A 66 10.43 -12.64 5.52
CA LEU A 66 9.15 -12.72 4.81
C LEU A 66 9.32 -12.49 3.30
N ARG A 67 10.09 -11.48 2.90
CA ARG A 67 10.36 -11.20 1.48
C ARG A 67 11.07 -12.37 0.81
N ASP A 68 12.11 -12.88 1.45
CA ASP A 68 12.95 -13.95 0.90
C ASP A 68 12.12 -15.25 0.75
N GLU A 69 11.18 -15.50 1.66
CA GLU A 69 10.22 -16.60 1.54
C GLU A 69 9.23 -16.41 0.38
N LEU A 70 8.69 -15.21 0.19
CA LEU A 70 7.82 -14.90 -0.95
C LEU A 70 8.58 -15.02 -2.28
N ILE A 71 9.81 -14.52 -2.33
CA ILE A 71 10.70 -14.62 -3.49
C ILE A 71 11.00 -16.09 -3.80
N CYS A 72 11.33 -16.90 -2.79
CA CYS A 72 11.59 -18.33 -2.96
C CYS A 72 10.36 -19.04 -3.53
N ALA A 73 9.17 -18.77 -2.98
CA ALA A 73 7.91 -19.36 -3.43
C ALA A 73 7.63 -19.04 -4.91
N VAL A 74 7.85 -17.79 -5.35
CA VAL A 74 7.63 -17.37 -6.74
C VAL A 74 8.75 -17.86 -7.67
N SER A 75 10.00 -17.83 -7.24
CA SER A 75 11.15 -18.20 -8.08
C SER A 75 11.19 -19.70 -8.35
N GLY A 76 10.75 -20.52 -7.40
CA GLY A 76 10.70 -21.99 -7.53
C GLY A 76 9.58 -22.54 -8.41
N LEU A 77 8.67 -21.68 -8.90
CA LEU A 77 7.57 -22.13 -9.73
C LEU A 77 8.04 -22.65 -11.10
N PRO A 78 7.48 -23.75 -11.63
CA PRO A 78 7.69 -24.13 -13.01
C PRO A 78 7.16 -23.04 -13.95
N GLN A 79 7.90 -22.77 -15.02
CA GLN A 79 7.49 -21.81 -16.05
C GLN A 79 6.23 -22.30 -16.76
N GLN A 80 5.24 -21.43 -16.92
CA GLN A 80 3.99 -21.75 -17.61
C GLN A 80 4.09 -21.46 -19.12
N ALA A 81 3.08 -21.91 -19.87
CA ALA A 81 3.00 -21.67 -21.31
C ALA A 81 2.31 -20.33 -21.66
N ALA A 82 1.43 -19.84 -20.79
CA ALA A 82 0.63 -18.65 -21.02
C ALA A 82 0.75 -17.66 -19.84
N ALA A 83 0.64 -16.37 -20.14
CA ALA A 83 0.79 -15.29 -19.16
C ALA A 83 -0.24 -15.37 -18.01
N GLU A 84 -1.48 -15.76 -18.32
CA GLU A 84 -2.54 -15.91 -17.30
C GLU A 84 -2.25 -17.07 -16.35
N ALA A 85 -1.79 -18.22 -16.87
CA ALA A 85 -1.38 -19.35 -16.05
C ALA A 85 -0.15 -19.00 -15.18
N GLU A 86 0.80 -18.23 -15.74
CA GLU A 86 1.95 -17.72 -14.98
C GLU A 86 1.51 -16.82 -13.82
N ALA A 87 0.64 -15.83 -14.11
CA ALA A 87 0.14 -14.90 -13.11
C ALA A 87 -0.70 -15.61 -12.03
N LEU A 88 -1.45 -16.64 -12.40
CA LEU A 88 -2.20 -17.48 -11.46
C LEU A 88 -1.26 -18.21 -10.51
N ALA A 89 -0.25 -18.91 -11.04
CA ALA A 89 0.73 -19.63 -10.22
C ALA A 89 1.49 -18.69 -9.26
N ILE A 90 1.87 -17.49 -9.73
CA ILE A 90 2.48 -16.44 -8.90
C ILE A 90 1.53 -16.02 -7.76
N SER A 91 0.25 -15.80 -8.09
CA SER A 91 -0.77 -15.36 -7.13
C SER A 91 -0.99 -16.40 -6.03
N GLU A 92 -1.15 -17.67 -6.40
CA GLU A 92 -1.32 -18.79 -5.46
C GLU A 92 -0.09 -18.98 -4.57
N ALA A 93 1.11 -18.93 -5.15
CA ALA A 93 2.37 -19.03 -4.40
C ALA A 93 2.52 -17.88 -3.40
N PHE A 94 2.18 -16.65 -3.80
CA PHE A 94 2.18 -15.48 -2.92
C PHE A 94 1.23 -15.67 -1.74
N PHE A 95 -0.04 -16.03 -1.98
CA PHE A 95 -1.03 -16.21 -0.90
C PHE A 95 -0.68 -17.37 0.03
N SER A 96 -0.15 -18.47 -0.52
CA SER A 96 0.33 -19.61 0.27
C SER A 96 1.50 -19.22 1.18
N ALA A 97 2.51 -18.52 0.65
CA ALA A 97 3.64 -18.06 1.47
C ALA A 97 3.25 -16.97 2.49
N ALA A 98 2.41 -16.00 2.10
CA ALA A 98 1.93 -14.97 3.00
C ALA A 98 1.08 -15.55 4.15
N SER A 99 0.24 -16.55 3.89
CA SER A 99 -0.59 -17.18 4.93
C SER A 99 0.24 -17.96 5.95
N ARG A 100 1.30 -18.67 5.52
CA ARG A 100 2.24 -19.34 6.42
C ARG A 100 3.02 -18.37 7.33
N ARG A 101 3.14 -17.10 6.95
CA ARG A 101 3.82 -16.04 7.71
C ARG A 101 2.90 -14.86 8.02
N LEU A 102 1.62 -15.11 8.30
CA LEU A 102 0.60 -14.07 8.47
C LEU A 102 0.99 -13.03 9.55
N ASP A 103 1.57 -13.46 10.66
CA ASP A 103 1.99 -12.55 11.73
C ASP A 103 3.11 -11.62 11.26
N SER A 104 4.09 -12.14 10.53
CA SER A 104 5.14 -11.32 9.92
C SER A 104 4.57 -10.37 8.87
N PHE A 105 3.58 -10.81 8.07
CA PHE A 105 2.90 -9.96 7.09
C PHE A 105 2.16 -8.80 7.75
N LYS A 106 1.42 -9.06 8.85
CA LYS A 106 0.75 -8.02 9.63
C LYS A 106 1.74 -7.02 10.24
N ALA A 107 2.84 -7.53 10.82
CA ALA A 107 3.88 -6.71 11.42
C ALA A 107 4.58 -5.80 10.39
N LEU A 108 4.94 -6.35 9.23
CA LEU A 108 5.51 -5.57 8.12
C LEU A 108 4.60 -4.42 7.73
N ARG A 109 3.30 -4.68 7.63
CA ARG A 109 2.31 -3.71 7.16
C ARG A 109 2.24 -2.45 8.03
N GLU A 110 2.35 -2.62 9.34
CA GLU A 110 2.44 -1.48 10.25
C GLU A 110 3.81 -0.80 10.15
N ALA A 111 4.89 -1.58 10.13
CA ALA A 111 6.25 -1.05 10.09
C ALA A 111 6.54 -0.23 8.82
N GLU A 112 6.03 -0.66 7.66
CA GLU A 112 6.24 0.01 6.37
C GLU A 112 5.41 1.28 6.20
N ALA A 113 4.33 1.45 6.98
CA ALA A 113 3.47 2.62 6.91
C ALA A 113 4.25 3.90 7.23
N GLY A 114 5.14 3.82 8.23
CA GLY A 114 6.07 4.87 8.64
C GLY A 114 7.52 4.69 8.14
N ASN A 115 7.85 3.63 7.42
CA ASN A 115 9.22 3.37 6.95
C ASN A 115 9.26 3.06 5.44
N GLU A 116 9.49 4.11 4.65
CA GLU A 116 9.53 4.01 3.19
C GLU A 116 10.74 3.21 2.68
N ALA A 117 11.88 3.27 3.38
CA ALA A 117 13.05 2.47 3.02
C ALA A 117 12.76 0.97 3.19
N LEU A 118 12.11 0.60 4.29
CA LEU A 118 11.66 -0.77 4.53
C LEU A 118 10.69 -1.25 3.44
N ALA A 119 9.70 -0.42 3.07
CA ALA A 119 8.75 -0.74 2.00
C ALA A 119 9.46 -0.98 0.66
N ARG A 120 10.40 -0.11 0.30
CA ARG A 120 11.16 -0.23 -0.96
C ARG A 120 12.03 -1.49 -0.97
N ASP A 121 12.72 -1.77 0.12
CA ASP A 121 13.56 -2.96 0.27
C ASP A 121 12.73 -4.25 0.29
N PHE A 122 11.47 -4.18 0.74
CA PHE A 122 10.55 -5.31 0.69
C PHE A 122 10.01 -5.56 -0.73
N TYR A 123 9.33 -4.58 -1.31
CA TYR A 123 8.60 -4.77 -2.57
C TYR A 123 9.48 -4.76 -3.82
N GLY A 124 10.58 -4.00 -3.82
CA GLY A 124 11.45 -3.85 -4.99
C GLY A 124 12.00 -5.18 -5.51
N PRO A 125 12.69 -5.98 -4.69
CA PRO A 125 13.21 -7.28 -5.11
C PRO A 125 12.11 -8.27 -5.49
N LEU A 126 10.99 -8.31 -4.76
CA LEU A 126 9.85 -9.19 -5.06
C LEU A 126 9.23 -8.85 -6.43
N ALA A 127 8.99 -7.56 -6.71
CA ALA A 127 8.51 -7.11 -8.00
C ALA A 127 9.52 -7.41 -9.12
N GLY A 128 10.83 -7.35 -8.84
CA GLY A 128 11.88 -7.72 -9.79
C GLY A 128 11.81 -9.20 -10.20
N VAL A 129 11.59 -10.09 -9.24
CA VAL A 129 11.42 -11.54 -9.49
C VAL A 129 10.16 -11.81 -10.31
N ILE A 130 9.02 -11.20 -9.92
CA ILE A 130 7.76 -11.31 -10.67
C ILE A 130 7.95 -10.79 -12.12
N ALA A 131 8.61 -9.64 -12.29
CA ALA A 131 8.90 -9.07 -13.61
C ALA A 131 9.79 -9.98 -14.45
N GLY A 132 10.80 -10.63 -13.85
CA GLY A 132 11.65 -11.60 -14.53
C GLY A 132 10.86 -12.77 -15.12
N ARG A 133 9.86 -13.28 -14.37
CA ARG A 133 8.98 -14.36 -14.84
C ARG A 133 8.02 -13.88 -15.94
N LEU A 134 7.45 -12.68 -15.78
CA LEU A 134 6.53 -12.09 -16.76
C LEU A 134 7.23 -11.61 -18.04
N GLY A 135 8.54 -11.39 -18.01
CA GLY A 135 9.33 -10.87 -19.13
C GLY A 135 9.27 -11.75 -20.40
N ARG A 136 8.94 -13.03 -20.26
CA ARG A 136 8.72 -13.94 -21.40
C ARG A 136 7.48 -13.60 -22.22
N TYR A 137 6.48 -12.97 -21.60
CA TYR A 137 5.20 -12.63 -22.23
C TYR A 137 5.07 -11.13 -22.50
N ALA A 138 5.69 -10.29 -21.65
CA ALA A 138 5.68 -8.84 -21.79
C ALA A 138 7.11 -8.29 -21.87
N PRO A 139 7.77 -8.34 -23.05
CA PRO A 139 9.16 -7.93 -23.17
C PRO A 139 9.33 -6.44 -22.88
N GLY A 140 10.47 -6.07 -22.30
CA GLY A 140 10.83 -4.68 -22.04
C GLY A 140 10.29 -4.14 -20.70
N PRO A 141 10.10 -2.81 -20.58
CA PRO A 141 9.74 -2.17 -19.32
C PRO A 141 8.31 -2.51 -18.86
N GLN A 142 7.47 -3.11 -19.72
CA GLN A 142 6.09 -3.50 -19.42
C GLN A 142 6.01 -4.61 -18.37
N ALA A 143 6.92 -5.60 -18.38
CA ALA A 143 6.94 -6.65 -17.36
C ALA A 143 7.05 -6.09 -15.93
N ALA A 144 7.85 -5.03 -15.76
CA ALA A 144 7.95 -4.35 -14.46
C ALA A 144 6.61 -3.71 -14.08
N VAL A 145 5.92 -3.05 -15.01
CA VAL A 145 4.60 -2.45 -14.73
C VAL A 145 3.58 -3.52 -14.34
N HIS A 146 3.49 -4.62 -15.08
CA HIS A 146 2.62 -5.75 -14.74
C HIS A 146 2.95 -6.34 -13.37
N ALA A 147 4.24 -6.52 -13.06
CA ALA A 147 4.66 -7.05 -11.76
C ALA A 147 4.23 -6.17 -10.59
N TRP A 148 4.41 -4.85 -10.70
CA TRP A 148 3.98 -3.90 -9.66
C TRP A 148 2.46 -3.81 -9.54
N ALA A 149 1.73 -3.88 -10.66
CA ALA A 149 0.27 -3.91 -10.67
C ALA A 149 -0.27 -5.21 -10.03
N LEU A 150 0.26 -6.37 -10.43
CA LEU A 150 -0.09 -7.66 -9.84
C LEU A 150 0.21 -7.67 -8.34
N LEU A 151 1.40 -7.23 -7.92
CA LEU A 151 1.77 -7.14 -6.51
C LEU A 151 0.82 -6.24 -5.70
N GLY A 152 0.34 -5.14 -6.28
CA GLY A 152 -0.68 -4.29 -5.67
C GLY A 152 -2.01 -4.99 -5.47
N THR A 153 -2.49 -5.70 -6.49
CA THR A 153 -3.70 -6.53 -6.39
C THR A 153 -3.56 -7.60 -5.31
N LEU A 154 -2.44 -8.34 -5.30
CA LEU A 154 -2.16 -9.39 -4.33
C LEU A 154 -2.11 -8.85 -2.90
N TYR A 155 -1.45 -7.69 -2.70
CA TYR A 155 -1.39 -7.04 -1.39
C TYR A 155 -2.79 -6.70 -0.87
N PHE A 156 -3.64 -6.04 -1.67
CA PHE A 156 -4.97 -5.65 -1.22
C PHE A 156 -5.91 -6.85 -1.00
N TYR A 157 -5.81 -7.91 -1.82
CA TYR A 157 -6.54 -9.15 -1.56
C TYR A 157 -6.09 -9.81 -0.25
N ALA A 158 -4.78 -9.88 0.01
CA ALA A 158 -4.26 -10.42 1.27
C ALA A 158 -4.73 -9.58 2.47
N VAL A 159 -4.71 -8.25 2.36
CA VAL A 159 -5.23 -7.35 3.41
C VAL A 159 -6.72 -7.60 3.66
N LYS A 160 -7.55 -7.58 2.61
CA LYS A 160 -9.00 -7.79 2.73
C LYS A 160 -9.31 -9.14 3.39
N PHE A 161 -8.83 -10.23 2.81
CA PHE A 161 -9.27 -11.56 3.21
C PHE A 161 -8.54 -12.09 4.43
N MET A 162 -7.22 -11.86 4.55
CA MET A 162 -6.42 -12.47 5.64
C MET A 162 -6.32 -11.58 6.88
N VAL A 163 -6.38 -10.25 6.71
CA VAL A 163 -6.22 -9.30 7.82
C VAL A 163 -7.57 -8.79 8.31
N TRP A 164 -8.40 -8.23 7.44
CA TRP A 164 -9.69 -7.66 7.83
C TRP A 164 -10.74 -8.74 8.09
N ASP A 165 -10.96 -9.63 7.13
CA ASP A 165 -11.94 -10.72 7.27
C ASP A 165 -11.42 -11.89 8.13
N LYS A 166 -10.09 -11.94 8.38
CA LYS A 166 -9.40 -13.01 9.11
C LYS A 166 -9.69 -14.42 8.56
N GLY A 167 -9.91 -14.51 7.26
CA GLY A 167 -10.20 -15.74 6.53
C GLY A 167 -9.08 -16.14 5.57
N ASN A 168 -9.40 -17.14 4.73
CA ASN A 168 -8.53 -17.55 3.64
C ASN A 168 -8.85 -16.74 2.38
N VAL A 169 -7.82 -16.50 1.57
CA VAL A 169 -8.01 -15.89 0.24
C VAL A 169 -8.79 -16.88 -0.63
N PRO A 170 -9.95 -16.51 -1.20
CA PRO A 170 -10.71 -17.41 -2.04
C PRO A 170 -10.01 -17.64 -3.39
N ALA A 171 -10.17 -18.82 -3.99
CA ALA A 171 -9.53 -19.17 -5.28
C ALA A 171 -9.82 -18.14 -6.39
N ARG A 172 -11.07 -17.64 -6.44
CA ARG A 172 -11.49 -16.57 -7.38
C ARG A 172 -10.65 -15.30 -7.31
N ALA A 173 -10.00 -15.01 -6.18
CA ALA A 173 -9.14 -13.84 -6.05
C ALA A 173 -7.82 -14.04 -6.80
N ALA A 174 -7.21 -15.23 -6.73
CA ALA A 174 -6.02 -15.55 -7.51
C ALA A 174 -6.34 -15.56 -9.02
N GLU A 175 -7.47 -16.13 -9.40
CA GLU A 175 -7.98 -16.11 -10.79
C GLU A 175 -8.23 -14.67 -11.28
N ALA A 176 -8.85 -13.82 -10.47
CA ALA A 176 -9.09 -12.42 -10.79
C ALA A 176 -7.78 -11.63 -10.99
N ALA A 177 -6.80 -11.84 -10.11
CA ALA A 177 -5.47 -11.22 -10.23
C ALA A 177 -4.77 -11.65 -11.53
N ALA A 178 -4.86 -12.94 -11.87
CA ALA A 178 -4.30 -13.50 -13.09
C ALA A 178 -4.95 -12.93 -14.35
N VAL A 179 -6.29 -12.89 -14.39
CA VAL A 179 -7.07 -12.29 -15.49
C VAL A 179 -6.67 -10.85 -15.71
N LEU A 180 -6.62 -10.03 -14.64
CA LEU A 180 -6.28 -8.62 -14.76
C LEU A 180 -4.82 -8.41 -15.19
N CYS A 181 -3.89 -9.24 -14.71
CA CYS A 181 -2.50 -9.17 -15.12
C CYS A 181 -2.31 -9.50 -16.60
N ALA A 182 -2.92 -10.59 -17.07
CA ALA A 182 -2.72 -11.11 -18.42
C ALA A 182 -3.59 -10.42 -19.47
N LYS A 183 -4.89 -10.23 -19.20
CA LYS A 183 -5.86 -9.67 -20.15
C LYS A 183 -6.06 -8.16 -19.98
N GLY A 184 -5.49 -7.56 -18.94
CA GLY A 184 -5.66 -6.15 -18.59
C GLY A 184 -6.97 -5.86 -17.87
N ILE A 185 -7.15 -4.60 -17.47
CA ILE A 185 -8.40 -4.12 -16.84
C ILE A 185 -9.55 -4.11 -17.86
N SER A 186 -9.30 -3.73 -19.11
CA SER A 186 -10.33 -3.60 -20.14
C SER A 186 -9.81 -3.89 -21.55
N ARG A 187 -10.66 -4.48 -22.39
CA ARG A 187 -10.40 -4.68 -23.82
C ARG A 187 -10.89 -3.52 -24.69
N ARG A 188 -11.51 -2.50 -24.10
CA ARG A 188 -12.00 -1.35 -24.86
C ARG A 188 -10.82 -0.50 -25.34
N THR A 189 -10.94 -0.01 -26.57
CA THR A 189 -10.05 1.05 -27.05
C THR A 189 -10.33 2.32 -26.25
N LEU A 190 -9.29 2.85 -25.60
CA LEU A 190 -9.43 4.01 -24.73
C LEU A 190 -8.96 5.28 -25.41
N SER A 191 -9.72 6.36 -25.20
CA SER A 191 -9.26 7.71 -25.47
C SER A 191 -8.33 8.13 -24.34
N TRP A 192 -7.02 8.00 -24.54
CA TRP A 192 -5.95 8.35 -23.58
C TRP A 192 -5.79 9.87 -23.38
N ARG A 193 -6.88 10.57 -23.05
CA ARG A 193 -6.91 12.01 -22.82
C ARG A 193 -6.07 12.37 -21.60
N GLU A 194 -5.57 13.59 -21.62
CA GLU A 194 -4.99 14.24 -20.45
C GLU A 194 -6.10 14.92 -19.64
N PRO A 195 -5.94 15.05 -18.30
CA PRO A 195 -6.92 15.75 -17.47
C PRO A 195 -7.03 17.21 -17.90
N SER A 196 -8.24 17.78 -17.78
CA SER A 196 -8.47 19.18 -18.15
C SER A 196 -7.68 20.15 -17.26
N ALA A 197 -7.30 21.30 -17.80
CA ALA A 197 -6.62 22.35 -17.02
C ALA A 197 -7.46 22.83 -15.81
N ALA A 198 -8.78 22.77 -15.92
CA ALA A 198 -9.70 23.07 -14.82
C ALA A 198 -9.62 22.03 -13.69
N ALA A 199 -9.44 20.75 -14.02
CA ALA A 199 -9.24 19.69 -13.02
C ALA A 199 -7.87 19.76 -12.32
N LEU A 200 -6.89 20.41 -12.96
CA LEU A 200 -5.55 20.66 -12.38
C LEU A 200 -5.52 21.89 -11.45
N ASN A 201 -6.53 22.74 -11.50
CA ASN A 201 -6.56 24.01 -10.77
C ASN A 201 -7.01 23.82 -9.31
N LYS A 202 -6.18 24.28 -8.37
CA LYS A 202 -6.47 24.29 -6.93
C LYS A 202 -7.52 25.34 -6.59
N ALA A 203 -8.51 24.98 -5.76
CA ALA A 203 -9.02 25.94 -4.79
C ALA A 203 -7.96 26.09 -3.70
N ARG A 204 -7.23 27.22 -3.67
CA ARG A 204 -6.41 27.58 -2.50
C ARG A 204 -7.36 27.81 -1.32
N PRO A 205 -7.03 27.37 -0.10
CA PRO A 205 -7.76 27.80 1.09
C PRO A 205 -7.78 29.33 1.14
N ALA A 206 -8.91 29.91 1.53
CA ALA A 206 -9.02 31.35 1.71
C ALA A 206 -7.95 31.83 2.71
N ILE A 207 -7.27 32.93 2.36
CA ILE A 207 -6.28 33.57 3.23
C ILE A 207 -7.02 34.06 4.49
N GLY A 208 -6.60 33.59 5.67
CA GLY A 208 -7.15 34.02 6.97
C GLY A 208 -7.87 32.94 7.79
N ASP A 209 -8.07 31.73 7.26
CA ASP A 209 -8.63 30.62 8.03
C ASP A 209 -7.55 29.98 8.94
N THR A 210 -7.56 30.38 10.21
CA THR A 210 -6.66 29.86 11.25
C THR A 210 -6.83 28.36 11.48
N GLY A 211 -8.04 27.81 11.29
CA GLY A 211 -8.28 26.37 11.39
C GLY A 211 -7.66 25.60 10.23
N ALA A 212 -7.76 26.13 9.00
CA ALA A 212 -7.10 25.55 7.83
C ALA A 212 -5.57 25.58 7.94
N ALA A 213 -5.00 26.64 8.52
CA ALA A 213 -3.57 26.75 8.78
C ALA A 213 -3.09 25.71 9.80
N MET A 214 -3.81 25.55 10.92
CA MET A 214 -3.48 24.53 11.92
C MET A 214 -3.59 23.11 11.34
N LEU A 215 -4.63 22.84 10.54
CA LEU A 215 -4.82 21.54 9.91
C LEU A 215 -3.74 21.21 8.87
N ALA A 216 -3.29 22.20 8.08
CA ALA A 216 -2.18 22.03 7.13
C ALA A 216 -0.83 21.81 7.84
N ALA A 217 -0.60 22.50 8.97
CA ALA A 217 0.58 22.25 9.79
C ALA A 217 0.57 20.85 10.40
N SER A 218 -0.60 20.37 10.87
CA SER A 218 -0.78 18.99 11.35
C SER A 218 -0.43 17.98 10.27
N GLU A 219 -0.94 18.17 9.03
CA GLU A 219 -0.60 17.32 7.89
C GLU A 219 0.92 17.23 7.67
N GLU A 220 1.62 18.37 7.60
CA GLU A 220 3.06 18.33 7.34
C GLU A 220 3.84 17.67 8.49
N VAL A 221 3.54 18.02 9.74
CA VAL A 221 4.27 17.49 10.90
C VAL A 221 4.03 15.99 11.06
N PHE A 222 2.79 15.52 10.94
CA PHE A 222 2.48 14.08 11.00
C PHE A 222 3.20 13.32 9.88
N GLY A 223 3.23 13.83 8.66
CA GLY A 223 3.83 13.08 7.55
C GLY A 223 5.36 13.08 7.57
N ARG A 224 5.98 14.10 8.17
CA ARG A 224 7.44 14.15 8.34
C ARG A 224 7.94 13.32 9.51
N CYS A 225 7.25 13.39 10.65
CA CYS A 225 7.72 12.81 11.90
C CYS A 225 7.04 11.46 12.22
N GLY A 226 6.04 11.07 11.44
CA GLY A 226 5.07 10.04 11.84
C GLY A 226 4.12 10.57 12.91
N TYR A 227 3.00 9.87 13.12
CA TYR A 227 2.02 10.22 14.13
C TYR A 227 2.62 10.18 15.55
N ASN A 228 3.37 9.12 15.85
CA ASN A 228 3.97 8.92 17.16
C ASN A 228 5.09 9.94 17.45
N GLY A 229 5.89 10.30 16.44
CA GLY A 229 6.97 11.28 16.58
C GLY A 229 6.51 12.74 16.59
N ALA A 230 5.32 13.03 16.07
CA ALA A 230 4.78 14.39 16.01
C ALA A 230 4.42 14.96 17.39
N ARG A 231 4.81 16.21 17.62
CA ARG A 231 4.51 16.97 18.84
C ARG A 231 3.52 18.11 18.57
N VAL A 232 2.55 18.28 19.47
CA VAL A 232 1.56 19.37 19.40
C VAL A 232 2.20 20.76 19.35
N SER A 233 3.29 20.97 20.10
CA SER A 233 4.04 22.23 20.09
C SER A 233 4.69 22.53 18.74
N GLU A 234 5.17 21.51 18.03
CA GLU A 234 5.74 21.65 16.69
C GLU A 234 4.66 21.99 15.66
N ILE A 235 3.48 21.36 15.77
CA ILE A 235 2.31 21.68 14.94
C ILE A 235 1.90 23.15 15.11
N ALA A 236 1.69 23.59 16.36
CA ALA A 236 1.28 24.96 16.63
C ALA A 236 2.32 25.98 16.14
N LYS A 237 3.61 25.73 16.43
CA LYS A 237 4.71 26.58 15.96
C LYS A 237 4.74 26.66 14.43
N LYS A 238 4.56 25.53 13.76
CA LYS A 238 4.52 25.45 12.28
C LYS A 238 3.33 26.24 11.71
N ALA A 239 2.19 26.22 12.40
CA ALA A 239 1.01 27.02 12.05
C ALA A 239 1.15 28.52 12.38
N GLY A 240 2.24 28.93 13.05
CA GLY A 240 2.47 30.32 13.46
C GLY A 240 1.82 30.70 14.79
N PHE A 241 1.46 29.73 15.63
CA PHE A 241 0.77 29.94 16.90
C PHE A 241 1.54 29.40 18.11
N ALA A 242 1.13 29.83 19.31
CA ALA A 242 1.60 29.24 20.56
C ALA A 242 1.01 27.83 20.76
N ALA A 243 1.70 26.97 21.51
CA ALA A 243 1.29 25.58 21.72
C ALA A 243 -0.15 25.43 22.27
N GLY A 244 -0.58 26.33 23.17
CA GLY A 244 -1.93 26.31 23.73
C GLY A 244 -3.04 26.55 22.70
N THR A 245 -2.74 27.27 21.61
CA THR A 245 -3.70 27.55 20.53
C THR A 245 -4.15 26.28 19.81
N PHE A 246 -3.34 25.22 19.79
CA PHE A 246 -3.74 23.92 19.23
C PHE A 246 -5.03 23.40 19.87
N TYR A 247 -5.14 23.52 21.20
CA TYR A 247 -6.28 23.01 21.95
C TYR A 247 -7.57 23.82 21.77
N LEU A 248 -7.50 24.97 21.09
CA LEU A 248 -8.68 25.70 20.62
C LEU A 248 -9.27 25.11 19.34
N PHE A 249 -8.48 24.35 18.56
CA PHE A 249 -8.89 23.76 17.29
C PHE A 249 -9.13 22.24 17.37
N PHE A 250 -8.39 21.56 18.25
CA PHE A 250 -8.45 20.11 18.44
C PHE A 250 -8.34 19.77 19.92
N ALA A 251 -9.25 18.95 20.44
CA ALA A 251 -9.20 18.46 21.81
C ALA A 251 -7.97 17.58 22.06
N SER A 252 -7.46 16.88 21.03
CA SER A 252 -6.28 16.03 21.15
C SER A 252 -5.50 15.87 19.85
N LYS A 253 -4.33 15.22 19.93
CA LYS A 253 -3.51 14.87 18.77
C LYS A 253 -4.22 13.85 17.86
N GLU A 254 -4.99 12.95 18.45
CA GLU A 254 -5.82 11.95 17.78
C GLU A 254 -6.94 12.62 16.98
N GLU A 255 -7.63 13.61 17.55
CA GLU A 255 -8.67 14.37 16.82
C GLU A 255 -8.07 15.12 15.63
N ALA A 256 -6.89 15.72 15.80
CA ALA A 256 -6.17 16.38 14.72
C ALA A 256 -5.81 15.39 13.60
N LEU A 257 -5.31 14.19 13.94
CA LEU A 257 -5.05 13.13 12.97
C LEU A 257 -6.32 12.76 12.20
N GLY A 258 -7.42 12.51 12.91
CA GLY A 258 -8.70 12.16 12.29
C GLY A 258 -9.17 13.21 11.29
N LYS A 259 -9.11 14.50 11.66
CA LYS A 259 -9.44 15.62 10.77
C LYS A 259 -8.51 15.70 9.56
N VAL A 260 -7.20 15.44 9.72
CA VAL A 260 -6.25 15.38 8.60
C VAL A 260 -6.62 14.25 7.63
N VAL A 261 -6.87 13.04 8.15
CA VAL A 261 -7.21 11.87 7.33
C VAL A 261 -8.51 12.10 6.55
N MET A 262 -9.55 12.63 7.20
CA MET A 262 -10.82 12.94 6.53
C MET A 262 -10.63 14.00 5.44
N ARG A 263 -9.88 15.07 5.71
CA ARG A 263 -9.54 16.07 4.69
C ARG A 263 -8.81 15.45 3.50
N MET A 264 -7.81 14.59 3.73
CA MET A 264 -7.06 13.93 2.67
C MET A 264 -7.94 13.02 1.81
N ARG A 265 -8.84 12.25 2.45
CA ARG A 265 -9.86 11.46 1.76
C ARG A 265 -10.75 12.33 0.87
N ASP A 266 -11.29 13.42 1.42
CA ASP A 266 -12.22 14.29 0.70
C ASP A 266 -11.52 15.03 -0.45
N CYS A 267 -10.25 15.42 -0.28
CA CYS A 267 -9.41 15.94 -1.35
C CYS A 267 -9.21 14.91 -2.48
N LEU A 268 -8.89 13.65 -2.14
CA LEU A 268 -8.72 12.59 -3.12
C LEU A 268 -10.02 12.31 -3.89
N VAL A 269 -11.14 12.18 -3.19
CA VAL A 269 -12.47 11.94 -3.79
C VAL A 269 -12.88 13.10 -4.70
N SER A 270 -12.73 14.34 -4.23
CA SER A 270 -13.05 15.53 -5.02
C SER A 270 -12.20 15.63 -6.28
N LYS A 271 -10.90 15.29 -6.17
CA LYS A 271 -10.00 15.29 -7.32
C LYS A 271 -10.35 14.20 -8.32
N ALA A 272 -10.67 13.00 -7.86
CA ALA A 272 -11.13 11.92 -8.73
C ALA A 272 -12.39 12.34 -9.50
N ALA A 273 -13.37 12.93 -8.81
CA ALA A 273 -14.59 13.44 -9.43
C ALA A 273 -14.31 14.52 -10.48
N ALA A 274 -13.43 15.48 -10.18
CA ALA A 274 -13.04 16.54 -11.11
C ALA A 274 -12.31 16.01 -12.35
N TYR A 275 -11.43 15.02 -12.18
CA TYR A 275 -10.71 14.40 -13.29
C TYR A 275 -11.63 13.57 -14.18
N SER A 276 -12.60 12.87 -13.59
CA SER A 276 -13.58 12.07 -14.33
C SER A 276 -14.73 12.90 -14.94
N ALA A 277 -14.77 14.21 -14.69
CA ALA A 277 -15.82 15.07 -15.23
C ALA A 277 -15.77 15.07 -16.76
N GLY A 278 -16.80 14.51 -17.39
CA GLY A 278 -16.87 14.36 -18.84
C GLY A 278 -16.24 13.08 -19.41
N ALA A 279 -15.88 12.10 -18.56
CA ALA A 279 -15.54 10.76 -19.02
C ALA A 279 -16.75 10.11 -19.73
N GLY A 280 -16.53 9.52 -20.90
CA GLY A 280 -17.59 8.92 -21.72
C GLY A 280 -17.89 7.47 -21.40
N SER A 281 -17.09 6.84 -20.51
CA SER A 281 -17.26 5.45 -20.10
C SER A 281 -16.75 5.22 -18.68
N ARG A 282 -17.08 4.06 -18.10
CA ARG A 282 -16.59 3.71 -16.77
C ARG A 282 -15.10 3.40 -16.80
N VAL A 283 -14.57 2.81 -17.87
CA VAL A 283 -13.12 2.56 -18.00
C VAL A 283 -12.35 3.89 -18.10
N GLU A 284 -12.87 4.87 -18.83
CA GLU A 284 -12.25 6.21 -18.87
C GLU A 284 -12.26 6.88 -17.48
N THR A 285 -13.33 6.68 -16.71
CA THR A 285 -13.40 7.13 -15.30
C THR A 285 -12.27 6.49 -14.47
N GLU A 286 -11.99 5.21 -14.65
CA GLU A 286 -10.87 4.54 -13.95
C GLU A 286 -9.51 5.10 -14.36
N VAL A 287 -9.27 5.32 -15.66
CA VAL A 287 -8.02 5.96 -16.12
C VAL A 287 -7.84 7.33 -15.44
N MET A 288 -8.91 8.11 -15.36
CA MET A 288 -8.91 9.41 -14.69
C MET A 288 -8.70 9.29 -13.17
N ALA A 289 -9.26 8.27 -12.53
CA ALA A 289 -9.05 8.00 -11.11
C ALA A 289 -7.58 7.67 -10.79
N PHE A 290 -6.89 6.88 -11.62
CA PHE A 290 -5.45 6.63 -11.47
C PHE A 290 -4.65 7.93 -11.59
N ARG A 291 -4.94 8.76 -12.60
CA ARG A 291 -4.26 10.05 -12.78
C ARG A 291 -4.53 11.01 -11.61
N ALA A 292 -5.76 11.04 -11.11
CA ALA A 292 -6.12 11.82 -9.93
C ALA A 292 -5.33 11.36 -8.70
N LEU A 293 -5.22 10.05 -8.47
CA LEU A 293 -4.43 9.47 -7.38
C LEU A 293 -2.94 9.83 -7.52
N PHE A 294 -2.35 9.70 -8.70
CA PHE A 294 -0.93 10.06 -8.90
C PHE A 294 -0.69 11.56 -8.71
N GLY A 295 -1.62 12.40 -9.19
CA GLY A 295 -1.64 13.83 -8.92
C GLY A 295 -1.73 14.14 -7.43
N PHE A 296 -2.61 13.44 -6.72
CA PHE A 296 -2.79 13.58 -5.27
C PHE A 296 -1.52 13.20 -4.51
N ILE A 297 -0.89 12.05 -4.79
CA ILE A 297 0.35 11.61 -4.12
C ILE A 297 1.48 12.63 -4.34
N ARG A 298 1.55 13.25 -5.53
CA ARG A 298 2.56 14.27 -5.86
C ARG A 298 2.35 15.58 -5.09
N GLU A 299 1.09 15.97 -4.89
CA GLU A 299 0.72 17.19 -4.17
C GLU A 299 0.76 17.03 -2.65
N HIS A 300 0.46 15.82 -2.16
CA HIS A 300 0.33 15.48 -0.75
C HIS A 300 1.14 14.22 -0.40
N PRO A 301 2.48 14.20 -0.60
CA PRO A 301 3.29 13.02 -0.28
C PRO A 301 3.23 12.66 1.21
N TYR A 302 3.21 13.69 2.07
CA TYR A 302 3.02 13.56 3.51
C TYR A 302 1.61 13.07 3.87
N GLY A 303 0.58 13.69 3.28
CA GLY A 303 -0.81 13.25 3.45
C GLY A 303 -1.03 11.78 3.09
N TYR A 304 -0.46 11.33 1.98
CA TYR A 304 -0.55 9.93 1.55
C TYR A 304 0.09 8.97 2.53
N ARG A 305 1.28 9.32 3.06
CA ARG A 305 1.96 8.52 4.09
C ARG A 305 1.13 8.42 5.37
N ILE A 306 0.57 9.53 5.84
CA ILE A 306 -0.26 9.58 7.06
C ILE A 306 -1.50 8.70 6.92
N MET A 307 -2.16 8.69 5.76
CA MET A 307 -3.34 7.83 5.56
C MET A 307 -3.02 6.35 5.75
N ARG A 308 -1.81 5.90 5.38
CA ARG A 308 -1.36 4.53 5.63
C ARG A 308 -1.03 4.28 7.11
N GLU A 309 -0.44 5.26 7.79
CA GLU A 309 -0.11 5.15 9.21
C GLU A 309 -1.35 5.20 10.11
N ALA A 310 -2.32 6.04 9.77
CA ALA A 310 -3.57 6.22 10.50
C ALA A 310 -4.39 4.93 10.59
N GLU A 311 -4.27 4.03 9.61
CA GLU A 311 -4.88 2.70 9.63
C GLU A 311 -4.52 1.91 10.90
N PHE A 312 -3.33 2.12 11.45
CA PHE A 312 -2.82 1.41 12.62
C PHE A 312 -2.96 2.22 13.92
N ALA A 313 -3.20 3.52 13.82
CA ALA A 313 -3.43 4.38 14.97
C ALA A 313 -4.84 4.22 15.54
N ASP A 314 -5.85 4.06 14.67
CA ASP A 314 -7.24 3.89 15.07
C ASP A 314 -8.01 3.02 14.05
N PRO A 315 -8.53 1.84 14.45
CA PRO A 315 -9.38 1.02 13.59
C PRO A 315 -10.60 1.74 13.01
N ALA A 316 -11.18 2.71 13.73
CA ALA A 316 -12.30 3.50 13.23
C ALA A 316 -11.87 4.41 12.07
N LEU A 317 -10.65 4.97 12.12
CA LEU A 317 -10.10 5.75 11.00
C LEU A 317 -9.79 4.87 9.79
N ALA A 318 -9.33 3.63 10.00
CA ALA A 318 -9.13 2.67 8.93
C ALA A 318 -10.42 2.40 8.14
N ASP A 319 -11.54 2.11 8.82
CA ASP A 319 -12.83 1.89 8.17
C ASP A 319 -13.38 3.18 7.53
N ALA A 320 -13.26 4.32 8.21
CA ALA A 320 -13.70 5.62 7.69
C ALA A 320 -12.93 6.06 6.42
N TYR A 321 -11.75 5.50 6.18
CA TYR A 321 -10.96 5.71 4.97
C TYR A 321 -11.09 4.56 3.97
N TYR A 322 -10.47 3.41 4.24
CA TYR A 322 -10.41 2.29 3.28
C TYR A 322 -11.76 1.60 3.13
N GLY A 323 -12.48 1.36 4.23
CA GLY A 323 -13.82 0.78 4.20
C GLY A 323 -14.80 1.66 3.42
N TYR A 324 -14.78 2.96 3.69
CA TYR A 324 -15.58 3.95 2.95
C TYR A 324 -15.24 3.97 1.46
N ILE A 325 -13.96 4.04 1.09
CA ILE A 325 -13.54 4.06 -0.32
C ILE A 325 -13.99 2.77 -1.00
N LEU A 326 -13.70 1.61 -0.42
CA LEU A 326 -14.06 0.31 -1.00
C LEU A 326 -15.57 0.18 -1.21
N ARG A 327 -16.39 0.47 -0.18
CA ARG A 327 -17.86 0.37 -0.29
C ARG A 327 -18.42 1.27 -1.38
N ASN A 328 -17.96 2.53 -1.46
CA ASN A 328 -18.41 3.45 -2.49
C ASN A 328 -17.90 3.07 -3.88
N TYR A 329 -16.66 2.61 -4.00
CA TYR A 329 -16.07 2.22 -5.28
C TYR A 329 -16.80 1.00 -5.85
N SER A 330 -16.99 -0.06 -5.05
CA SER A 330 -17.71 -1.26 -5.44
C SER A 330 -19.15 -0.96 -5.84
N ALA A 331 -19.87 -0.16 -5.03
CA ALA A 331 -21.25 0.23 -5.34
C ALA A 331 -21.34 1.06 -6.64
N GLN A 332 -20.35 1.91 -6.91
CA GLN A 332 -20.32 2.67 -8.16
C GLN A 332 -19.98 1.79 -9.37
N LEU A 333 -19.05 0.84 -9.25
CA LEU A 333 -18.78 -0.14 -10.30
C LEU A 333 -20.05 -0.95 -10.62
N GLU A 334 -20.77 -1.42 -9.61
CA GLU A 334 -22.02 -2.16 -9.79
C GLU A 334 -23.09 -1.35 -10.53
N LYS A 335 -23.23 -0.05 -10.19
CA LYS A 335 -24.23 0.83 -10.82
C LYS A 335 -23.90 1.26 -12.24
N THR A 336 -22.62 1.42 -12.56
CA THR A 336 -22.19 2.15 -13.78
C THR A 336 -21.49 1.27 -14.82
N THR A 337 -21.12 0.03 -14.46
CA THR A 337 -20.45 -0.88 -15.39
C THR A 337 -21.44 -1.43 -16.42
N VAL A 338 -21.06 -1.36 -17.69
CA VAL A 338 -21.78 -2.03 -18.77
C VAL A 338 -21.13 -3.38 -19.08
N ALA A 339 -21.91 -4.38 -19.51
CA ALA A 339 -21.38 -5.68 -19.89
C ALA A 339 -20.28 -5.58 -20.95
N GLY A 340 -19.16 -6.28 -20.72
CA GLY A 340 -18.00 -6.28 -21.63
C GLY A 340 -17.07 -5.07 -21.47
N GLU A 341 -17.35 -4.17 -20.52
CA GLU A 341 -16.52 -3.00 -20.27
C GLU A 341 -15.23 -3.34 -19.50
N PHE A 342 -15.30 -4.24 -18.52
CA PHE A 342 -14.16 -4.78 -17.79
C PHE A 342 -13.96 -6.27 -18.08
N ASN A 343 -12.72 -6.74 -17.99
CA ASN A 343 -12.41 -8.17 -18.13
C ASN A 343 -12.85 -9.00 -16.91
N LEU A 344 -12.97 -8.36 -15.74
CA LEU A 344 -13.41 -8.99 -14.51
C LEU A 344 -14.87 -8.60 -14.23
N LYS A 345 -15.73 -9.59 -13.94
CA LYS A 345 -17.15 -9.38 -13.63
C LYS A 345 -17.42 -9.11 -12.15
N ASP A 346 -16.51 -9.55 -11.29
CA ASP A 346 -16.64 -9.40 -9.84
C ASP A 346 -16.23 -7.96 -9.44
N ASN A 347 -17.22 -7.12 -9.13
CA ASN A 347 -17.01 -5.71 -8.83
C ASN A 347 -16.24 -5.47 -7.53
N GLU A 348 -16.38 -6.34 -6.53
CA GLU A 348 -15.64 -6.21 -5.26
C GLU A 348 -14.16 -6.51 -5.48
N LEU A 349 -13.86 -7.61 -6.16
CA LEU A 349 -12.48 -7.96 -6.52
C LEU A 349 -11.88 -6.92 -7.48
N LEU A 350 -12.65 -6.42 -8.45
CA LEU A 350 -12.21 -5.34 -9.33
C LEU A 350 -11.86 -4.07 -8.55
N ALA A 351 -12.72 -3.62 -7.62
CA ALA A 351 -12.46 -2.45 -6.80
C ALA A 351 -11.17 -2.61 -5.98
N LEU A 352 -11.00 -3.74 -5.30
CA LEU A 352 -9.80 -4.05 -4.52
C LEU A 352 -8.54 -4.09 -5.39
N ALA A 353 -8.62 -4.68 -6.59
CA ALA A 353 -7.52 -4.72 -7.53
C ALA A 353 -7.14 -3.31 -8.01
N LEU A 354 -8.12 -2.49 -8.39
CA LEU A 354 -7.89 -1.10 -8.83
C LEU A 354 -7.25 -0.26 -7.72
N MET A 355 -7.74 -0.39 -6.48
CA MET A 355 -7.14 0.25 -5.31
C MET A 355 -5.69 -0.19 -5.09
N GLY A 356 -5.43 -1.50 -5.17
CA GLY A 356 -4.09 -2.06 -4.97
C GLY A 356 -3.09 -1.69 -6.06
N MET A 357 -3.50 -1.79 -7.32
CA MET A 357 -2.72 -1.31 -8.46
C MET A 357 -2.42 0.18 -8.33
N GLY A 358 -3.42 0.99 -8.01
CA GLY A 358 -3.27 2.44 -7.80
C GLY A 358 -2.27 2.76 -6.70
N HIS A 359 -2.36 2.06 -5.57
CA HIS A 359 -1.43 2.21 -4.45
C HIS A 359 0.03 1.88 -4.84
N MET A 360 0.28 0.67 -5.35
CA MET A 360 1.64 0.23 -5.66
C MET A 360 2.27 0.99 -6.83
N LEU A 361 1.50 1.23 -7.90
CA LEU A 361 1.99 2.02 -9.03
C LEU A 361 2.20 3.48 -8.64
N GLY A 362 1.33 4.05 -7.80
CA GLY A 362 1.48 5.40 -7.27
C GLY A 362 2.76 5.57 -6.47
N MET A 363 3.02 4.66 -5.52
CA MET A 363 4.29 4.66 -4.76
C MET A 363 5.49 4.51 -5.71
N LYS A 364 5.46 3.50 -6.59
CA LYS A 364 6.60 3.23 -7.48
C LYS A 364 6.87 4.40 -8.44
N ARG A 365 5.82 5.02 -8.99
CA ARG A 365 5.90 6.06 -10.02
C ARG A 365 6.22 7.43 -9.46
N VAL A 366 5.63 7.79 -8.32
CA VAL A 366 5.70 9.14 -7.77
C VAL A 366 6.79 9.25 -6.71
N LEU A 367 6.98 8.23 -5.86
CA LEU A 367 7.92 8.29 -4.74
C LEU A 367 9.26 7.59 -5.05
N TRP A 368 9.26 6.45 -5.77
CA TRP A 368 10.44 5.59 -5.93
C TRP A 368 11.09 5.62 -7.33
N GLY A 369 10.97 6.72 -8.06
CA GLY A 369 11.70 6.96 -9.30
C GLY A 369 11.15 6.29 -10.58
N GLY A 370 9.92 5.76 -10.55
CA GLY A 370 9.18 5.33 -11.75
C GLY A 370 9.78 4.20 -12.57
N PHE A 371 9.25 4.04 -13.78
CA PHE A 371 9.63 3.00 -14.74
C PHE A 371 10.48 3.63 -15.83
N ARG A 372 11.74 3.18 -15.98
CA ARG A 372 12.65 3.74 -16.98
C ARG A 372 12.05 3.59 -18.38
N GLY A 373 12.03 4.68 -19.15
CA GLY A 373 11.55 4.68 -20.54
C GLY A 373 10.03 4.62 -20.72
N LEU A 374 9.22 4.70 -19.67
CA LEU A 374 7.75 4.71 -19.77
C LEU A 374 7.15 6.02 -19.26
N THR A 375 6.26 6.60 -20.07
CA THR A 375 5.38 7.70 -19.67
C THR A 375 4.27 7.18 -18.75
N GLU A 376 3.57 8.08 -18.06
CA GLU A 376 2.39 7.72 -17.26
C GLU A 376 1.32 7.06 -18.13
N THR A 377 1.03 7.62 -19.30
CA THR A 377 0.11 7.03 -20.29
C THR A 377 0.59 5.66 -20.77
N GLY A 378 1.89 5.49 -21.02
CA GLY A 378 2.46 4.18 -21.39
C GLY A 378 2.27 3.13 -20.30
N MET A 379 2.50 3.49 -19.04
CA MET A 379 2.28 2.63 -17.88
C MET A 379 0.80 2.26 -17.72
N LEU A 380 -0.11 3.25 -17.79
CA LEU A 380 -1.54 2.97 -17.70
C LEU A 380 -2.01 2.10 -18.86
N ARG A 381 -1.49 2.33 -20.07
CA ARG A 381 -1.77 1.47 -21.22
C ARG A 381 -1.40 0.02 -20.96
N THR A 382 -0.23 -0.22 -20.37
CA THR A 382 0.22 -1.57 -20.01
C THR A 382 -0.78 -2.31 -19.11
N ILE A 383 -1.29 -1.67 -18.05
CA ILE A 383 -2.21 -2.36 -17.13
C ILE A 383 -3.65 -2.45 -17.65
N PHE A 384 -4.09 -1.48 -18.45
CA PHE A 384 -5.44 -1.49 -19.00
C PHE A 384 -5.57 -2.48 -20.16
N GLU A 385 -4.60 -2.52 -21.08
CA GLU A 385 -4.63 -3.42 -22.26
C GLU A 385 -4.16 -4.85 -21.94
N GLY A 386 -3.37 -5.05 -20.89
CA GLY A 386 -2.83 -6.36 -20.53
C GLY A 386 -1.57 -6.74 -21.32
N ILE A 387 -1.22 -8.03 -21.20
CA ILE A 387 -0.09 -8.65 -21.90
C ILE A 387 -0.56 -9.04 -23.30
N LYS A 388 0.17 -8.58 -24.33
CA LYS A 388 -0.18 -8.79 -25.73
C LYS A 388 0.30 -10.13 -26.27
#